data_AF-A0A382TLA3-F1
#
_entry.id   AF-A0A382TLA3-F1
#
_cell.length_a   1.000
_cell.length_b   1.000
_cell.length_c   1.000
_cell.angle_alpha   90.00
_cell.angle_beta   90.00
_cell.angle_gamma   90.00
#
_symmetry.space_group_name_H-M   'P 1'
#
loop_
_entity.id
_entity.type
_entity.pdbx_description
1 polymer ?
#
loop_
_entity_poly.entity_id
_entity_poly.type
_entity_poly.pdbx_seq_one_letter_code
_entity_poly.pdbx_strand_id
1 'polypeptide(L)'
;MNDSQAAPEDEVDLMKEIISLCKQRGFIFQSSEIYGGLKSCYDYGPLGAELKRNIMNEWWRAMVHEREDVVGLDASIIMHTDVWKASGHLAGFADPLVDCLVSKERFRADNAPRPEPGDELTLTCADKGQAKAYQKAIQERFGVELKRGGKTLQGLKVIDEETFGFFQDDSGDAV
;
A
#
# COMPACT_ATOMS: atom_id res chain seq x y z
N MET A 1 -12.40 17.33 -4.17
CA MET A 1 -11.52 18.01 -3.19
C MET A 1 -10.74 16.90 -2.48
N ASN A 2 -9.99 16.10 -3.24
CA ASN A 2 -8.55 16.21 -3.55
C ASN A 2 -7.67 16.37 -2.30
N ASP A 3 -7.16 15.23 -1.81
CA ASP A 3 -5.96 15.11 -0.97
C ASP A 3 -5.26 13.78 -1.36
N SER A 4 -4.70 13.76 -2.57
CA SER A 4 -3.59 12.85 -2.89
C SER A 4 -2.35 13.70 -3.14
N GLN A 5 -1.95 14.47 -2.13
CA GLN A 5 -0.64 15.11 -2.13
C GLN A 5 0.40 14.03 -1.84
N ALA A 6 1.18 13.67 -2.86
CA ALA A 6 2.45 12.99 -2.63
C ALA A 6 3.27 13.86 -1.66
N ALA A 7 3.79 13.25 -0.60
CA ALA A 7 4.61 13.95 0.39
C ALA A 7 5.76 14.69 -0.32
N PRO A 8 6.09 15.94 0.07
CA PRO A 8 7.18 16.69 -0.52
C PRO A 8 8.48 15.86 -0.50
N GLU A 9 9.32 15.99 -1.55
CA GLU A 9 10.52 15.16 -1.73
C GLU A 9 11.43 15.14 -0.49
N ASP A 10 11.49 16.25 0.26
CA ASP A 10 12.23 16.40 1.51
C ASP A 10 11.70 15.52 2.66
N GLU A 11 10.38 15.26 2.73
CA GLU A 11 9.76 14.42 3.76
C GLU A 11 10.04 12.93 3.51
N VAL A 12 10.07 12.54 2.23
CA VAL A 12 10.43 11.18 1.82
C VAL A 12 11.88 10.87 2.16
N ASP A 13 12.77 11.86 2.11
CA ASP A 13 14.17 11.70 2.50
C ASP A 13 14.34 11.60 4.02
N LEU A 14 13.71 12.50 4.78
CA LEU A 14 13.71 12.45 6.25
C LEU A 14 13.21 11.10 6.80
N MET A 15 12.12 10.57 6.23
CA MET A 15 11.59 9.28 6.67
C MET A 15 12.58 8.13 6.43
N LYS A 16 13.33 8.15 5.32
CA LYS A 16 14.39 7.16 5.07
C LYS A 16 15.53 7.28 6.07
N GLU A 17 15.93 8.51 6.41
CA GLU A 17 16.94 8.75 7.44
C GLU A 17 16.51 8.20 8.80
N ILE A 18 15.26 8.45 9.20
CA ILE A 18 14.69 7.93 10.45
C ILE A 18 14.68 6.40 10.45
N ILE A 19 14.23 5.76 9.37
CA ILE A 19 14.22 4.30 9.25
C ILE A 19 15.66 3.74 9.36
N SER A 20 16.61 4.39 8.68
CA SER A 20 18.03 4.01 8.74
C SER A 20 18.58 4.11 10.17
N LEU A 21 18.30 5.21 10.88
CA LEU A 21 18.70 5.41 12.27
C LEU A 21 18.08 4.34 13.19
N CYS A 22 16.78 4.07 13.05
CA CYS A 22 16.07 3.07 13.83
C CYS A 22 16.72 1.69 13.70
N LYS A 23 17.08 1.31 12.47
CA LYS A 23 17.77 0.04 12.20
C LYS A 23 19.19 0.03 12.75
N GLN A 24 19.97 1.09 12.53
CA GLN A 24 21.37 1.17 12.98
C GLN A 24 21.53 1.21 14.50
N ARG A 25 20.56 1.80 15.21
CA ARG A 25 20.61 1.99 16.66
C ARG A 25 19.85 0.93 17.45
N GLY A 26 19.20 -0.02 16.79
CA GLY A 26 18.48 -1.10 17.48
C GLY A 26 17.15 -0.67 18.09
N PHE A 27 16.40 0.18 17.38
CA PHE A 27 15.02 0.49 17.72
C PHE A 27 14.05 -0.50 17.09
N ILE A 28 14.00 -0.58 15.76
CA ILE A 28 13.00 -1.38 15.04
C ILE A 28 13.69 -2.10 13.87
N PHE A 29 13.34 -3.38 13.70
CA PHE A 29 13.79 -4.24 12.61
C PHE A 29 12.62 -4.83 11.85
N GLN A 30 12.84 -5.11 10.56
CA GLN A 30 11.88 -5.88 9.77
C GLN A 30 11.82 -7.30 10.34
N SER A 31 10.62 -7.77 10.70
CA SER A 31 10.53 -9.12 11.27
C SER A 31 10.88 -10.17 10.22
N SER A 32 11.60 -11.21 10.63
CA SER A 32 12.12 -12.27 9.74
C SER A 32 13.02 -11.75 8.60
N GLU A 33 13.77 -10.65 8.82
CA GLU A 33 14.58 -9.99 7.79
C GLU A 33 15.49 -10.96 7.02
N ILE A 34 16.20 -11.85 7.72
CA ILE A 34 17.14 -12.81 7.11
C ILE A 34 16.46 -13.87 6.23
N TYR A 35 15.13 -13.98 6.30
CA TYR A 35 14.29 -14.89 5.50
C TYR A 35 13.46 -14.14 4.45
N GLY A 36 13.78 -12.88 4.15
CA GLY A 36 13.07 -12.07 3.15
C GLY A 36 12.02 -11.11 3.74
N GLY A 37 11.85 -11.10 5.06
CA GLY A 37 10.97 -10.18 5.77
C GLY A 37 9.48 -10.54 5.68
N LEU A 38 8.75 -10.27 6.76
CA LEU A 38 7.29 -10.39 6.80
C LEU A 38 6.65 -9.00 6.77
N LYS A 39 6.04 -8.63 5.64
CA LYS A 39 5.38 -7.32 5.48
C LYS A 39 4.44 -7.03 6.65
N SER A 40 4.48 -5.79 7.13
CA SER A 40 3.67 -5.29 8.27
C SER A 40 3.97 -5.93 9.63
N CYS A 41 5.04 -6.72 9.75
CA CYS A 41 5.52 -7.26 11.03
C CYS A 41 6.92 -6.74 11.34
N TYR A 42 7.12 -6.28 12.58
CA TYR A 42 8.36 -5.63 13.02
C TYR A 42 8.75 -6.09 14.42
N ASP A 43 10.06 -6.19 14.64
CA ASP A 43 10.64 -6.58 15.91
C ASP A 43 11.31 -5.38 16.57
N TYR A 44 11.05 -5.17 17.86
CA TYR A 44 11.67 -4.10 18.64
C TYR A 44 13.04 -4.56 19.14
N GLY A 45 14.09 -3.81 18.79
CA GLY A 45 15.43 -4.00 19.32
C GLY A 45 15.57 -3.51 20.76
N PRO A 46 16.78 -3.58 21.36
CA PRO A 46 16.98 -3.24 22.77
C PRO A 46 16.50 -1.82 23.13
N LEU A 47 16.85 -0.80 22.35
CA LEU A 47 16.41 0.57 22.61
C LEU A 47 14.93 0.78 22.29
N GLY A 48 14.41 0.07 21.28
CA GLY A 48 13.00 0.14 20.91
C GLY A 48 12.10 -0.48 21.98
N ALA A 49 12.53 -1.58 22.60
CA ALA A 49 11.81 -2.23 23.68
C ALA A 49 11.70 -1.32 24.91
N GLU A 50 12.81 -0.68 25.31
CA GLU A 50 12.83 0.29 26.41
C GLU A 50 11.97 1.53 26.08
N LEU A 51 12.09 2.09 24.88
CA LEU A 51 11.27 3.22 24.45
C LEU A 51 9.77 2.87 24.49
N LYS A 52 9.39 1.72 23.91
CA LYS A 52 8.00 1.23 23.93
C LYS A 52 7.51 1.08 25.36
N ARG A 53 8.30 0.48 26.25
CA ARG A 53 7.95 0.29 27.67
C ARG A 53 7.77 1.61 28.40
N ASN A 54 8.66 2.57 28.18
CA ASN A 54 8.57 3.90 28.79
C ASN A 54 7.29 4.63 28.36
N ILE A 55 6.97 4.60 27.06
CA ILE A 55 5.73 5.21 26.54
C ILE A 55 4.50 4.53 27.13
N MET A 56 4.45 3.19 27.16
CA MET A 56 3.33 2.45 27.75
C MET A 56 3.15 2.76 29.24
N ASN A 57 4.25 2.85 30.00
CA ASN A 57 4.20 3.15 31.43
C ASN A 57 3.71 4.58 31.70
N GLU A 58 4.21 5.57 30.94
CA GLU A 58 3.76 6.95 31.10
C GLU A 58 2.28 7.10 30.73
N TRP A 59 1.84 6.44 29.66
CA TRP A 59 0.42 6.43 29.29
C TRP A 59 -0.44 5.77 30.38
N TRP A 60 0.00 4.63 30.92
CA TRP A 60 -0.73 3.92 31.99
C TRP A 60 -0.83 4.76 33.26
N ARG A 61 0.27 5.42 33.65
CA ARG A 61 0.29 6.34 34.80
C ARG A 61 -0.72 7.47 34.60
N ALA A 62 -0.64 8.17 33.47
CA ALA A 62 -1.50 9.32 33.19
C ALA A 62 -2.99 8.93 33.06
N MET A 63 -3.28 7.78 32.46
CA MET A 63 -4.67 7.38 32.18
C MET A 63 -5.32 6.60 33.32
N VAL A 64 -4.58 5.76 34.04
CA VAL A 64 -5.14 4.81 35.03
C VAL A 64 -4.82 5.24 36.46
N HIS A 65 -3.60 5.72 36.75
CA HIS A 65 -3.23 6.08 38.11
C HIS A 65 -3.65 7.50 38.50
N GLU A 66 -3.56 8.46 37.57
CA GLU A 66 -3.87 9.87 37.83
C GLU A 66 -5.36 10.20 37.70
N ARG A 67 -6.15 9.30 37.10
CA ARG A 67 -7.58 9.48 36.89
C ARG A 67 -8.40 8.55 37.78
N GLU A 68 -9.44 9.08 38.40
CA GLU A 68 -10.34 8.31 39.26
C GLU A 68 -11.43 7.55 38.47
N ASP A 69 -11.60 7.86 37.17
CA ASP A 69 -12.68 7.35 36.32
C ASP A 69 -12.25 6.23 35.35
N VAL A 70 -11.02 5.74 35.45
CA VAL A 70 -10.46 4.72 34.56
C VAL A 70 -9.90 3.56 35.38
N VAL A 71 -10.24 2.32 34.99
CA VAL A 71 -9.78 1.10 35.65
C VAL A 71 -8.96 0.27 34.67
N GLY A 72 -7.78 -0.18 35.12
CA GLY A 72 -6.93 -1.08 34.33
C GLY A 72 -7.52 -2.48 34.20
N LEU A 73 -7.45 -3.06 33.00
CA LEU A 73 -7.88 -4.41 32.69
C LEU A 73 -6.87 -5.06 31.73
N ASP A 74 -6.56 -6.34 31.93
CA ASP A 74 -5.78 -7.16 30.99
C ASP A 74 -6.64 -8.35 30.56
N ALA A 75 -6.90 -8.46 29.26
CA ALA A 75 -7.84 -9.42 28.67
C ALA A 75 -7.13 -10.36 27.68
N SER A 76 -7.67 -11.56 27.51
CA SER A 76 -7.11 -12.52 26.56
C SER A 76 -7.28 -12.06 25.11
N ILE A 77 -6.24 -12.27 24.28
CA ILE A 77 -6.28 -11.98 22.84
C ILE A 77 -7.28 -12.90 22.13
N ILE A 78 -7.34 -14.18 22.53
CA ILE A 78 -8.29 -15.13 21.97
C ILE A 78 -9.63 -14.96 22.69
N MET A 79 -10.70 -14.78 21.90
CA MET A 79 -12.05 -14.52 22.39
C MET A 79 -13.07 -15.46 21.72
N HIS A 80 -14.19 -15.71 22.39
CA HIS A 80 -15.30 -16.49 21.84
C HIS A 80 -15.93 -15.76 20.63
N THR A 81 -16.27 -16.50 19.57
CA THR A 81 -16.76 -15.94 18.30
C THR A 81 -17.99 -15.04 18.45
N ASP A 82 -18.88 -15.34 19.40
CA ASP A 82 -20.09 -14.56 19.59
C ASP A 82 -19.82 -13.12 20.09
N VAL A 83 -18.65 -12.85 20.69
CA VAL A 83 -18.23 -11.48 21.04
C VAL A 83 -17.99 -10.66 19.77
N TRP A 84 -17.35 -11.24 18.76
CA TRP A 84 -17.11 -10.58 17.47
C TRP A 84 -18.40 -10.38 16.66
N LYS A 85 -19.38 -11.28 16.83
CA LYS A 85 -20.73 -11.10 16.27
C LYS A 85 -21.45 -9.94 16.93
N ALA A 86 -21.53 -9.95 18.26
CA ALA A 86 -22.29 -8.95 19.02
C ALA A 86 -21.71 -7.54 18.87
N SER A 87 -20.39 -7.41 18.76
CA SER A 87 -19.71 -6.13 18.49
C SER A 87 -19.79 -5.67 17.03
N GLY A 88 -20.32 -6.48 16.11
CA GLY A 88 -20.44 -6.15 14.69
C GLY A 88 -19.16 -6.32 13.86
N HIS A 89 -18.04 -6.73 14.47
CA HIS A 89 -16.77 -6.91 13.74
C HIS A 89 -16.89 -7.90 12.57
N LEU A 90 -17.68 -8.97 12.71
CA LEU A 90 -17.87 -9.92 11.62
C LEU A 90 -18.58 -9.34 10.38
N ALA A 91 -19.37 -8.27 10.55
CA ALA A 91 -20.11 -7.66 9.46
C ALA A 91 -19.43 -6.40 8.91
N GLY A 92 -18.72 -5.65 9.77
CA GLY A 92 -18.22 -4.31 9.43
C GLY A 92 -16.70 -4.14 9.42
N PHE A 93 -15.92 -5.04 10.02
CA PHE A 93 -14.46 -4.89 10.09
C PHE A 93 -13.79 -5.57 8.89
N ALA A 94 -14.03 -5.05 7.69
CA ALA A 94 -13.43 -5.52 6.46
C ALA A 94 -13.13 -4.34 5.53
N ASP A 95 -11.97 -4.39 4.88
CA ASP A 95 -11.59 -3.42 3.87
C ASP A 95 -11.92 -3.96 2.47
N PRO A 96 -12.53 -3.15 1.58
CA PRO A 96 -12.76 -3.56 0.20
C PRO A 96 -11.42 -3.72 -0.52
N LEU A 97 -11.19 -4.91 -1.07
CA LEU A 97 -10.02 -5.23 -1.88
C LEU A 97 -10.41 -5.32 -3.35
N VAL A 98 -9.57 -4.77 -4.22
CA VAL A 98 -9.70 -4.87 -5.68
C VAL A 98 -8.49 -5.59 -6.26
N ASP A 99 -8.73 -6.42 -7.26
CA ASP A 99 -7.71 -7.22 -7.92
C ASP A 99 -7.44 -6.67 -9.32
N CYS A 100 -6.16 -6.42 -9.64
CA CYS A 100 -5.76 -6.14 -11.01
C CYS A 100 -5.88 -7.42 -11.85
N LEU A 101 -6.76 -7.39 -12.86
CA LEU A 101 -7.02 -8.56 -13.69
C LEU A 101 -5.82 -8.99 -14.54
N VAL A 102 -4.85 -8.10 -14.72
CA VAL A 102 -3.62 -8.29 -15.52
C VAL A 102 -2.45 -8.71 -14.63
N SER A 103 -2.09 -7.91 -13.62
CA SER A 103 -0.94 -8.20 -12.75
C SER A 103 -1.23 -9.21 -11.66
N LYS A 104 -2.51 -9.47 -11.34
CA LYS A 104 -2.99 -10.27 -10.20
C LYS A 104 -2.60 -9.69 -8.84
N GLU A 105 -2.13 -8.45 -8.82
CA GLU A 105 -1.90 -7.72 -7.58
C GLU A 105 -3.23 -7.29 -6.96
N ARG A 106 -3.22 -7.23 -5.63
CA ARG A 106 -4.39 -6.88 -4.83
C ARG A 106 -4.12 -5.56 -4.12
N PHE A 107 -5.08 -4.65 -4.23
CA PHE A 107 -5.02 -3.33 -3.62
C PHE A 107 -6.21 -3.14 -2.69
N ARG A 108 -6.04 -2.32 -1.65
CA ARG A 108 -7.18 -1.72 -0.95
C ARG A 108 -7.84 -0.74 -1.92
N ALA A 109 -9.17 -0.73 -2.00
CA ALA A 109 -9.90 -0.03 -3.08
C ALA A 109 -9.66 1.49 -3.10
N ASP A 110 -9.36 2.08 -1.95
CA ASP A 110 -8.94 3.47 -1.77
C ASP A 110 -7.51 3.73 -2.27
N ASN A 111 -6.61 2.75 -2.15
CA ASN A 111 -5.21 2.83 -2.57
C ASN A 111 -4.95 2.32 -4.00
N ALA A 112 -5.98 1.81 -4.67
CA ALA A 112 -5.84 1.35 -6.05
C ALA A 112 -5.55 2.55 -6.98
N PRO A 113 -4.64 2.42 -7.97
CA PRO A 113 -4.35 3.49 -8.91
C PRO A 113 -5.63 3.97 -9.60
N ARG A 114 -5.90 5.28 -9.52
CA ARG A 114 -7.02 5.94 -10.20
C ARG A 114 -6.44 7.01 -11.12
N PRO A 115 -6.29 6.73 -12.42
CA PRO A 115 -5.80 7.72 -13.35
C PRO A 115 -6.86 8.80 -13.59
N GLU A 116 -6.43 10.04 -13.78
CA GLU A 116 -7.32 11.16 -14.07
C GLU A 116 -7.57 11.28 -15.59
N PRO A 117 -8.69 11.90 -16.01
CA PRO A 117 -8.95 12.17 -17.42
C PRO A 117 -7.79 12.94 -18.06
N GLY A 118 -7.23 12.38 -19.14
CA GLY A 118 -6.07 12.92 -19.84
C GLY A 118 -4.73 12.25 -19.53
N ASP A 119 -4.65 11.36 -18.52
CA ASP A 119 -3.42 10.67 -18.18
C ASP A 119 -3.02 9.62 -19.21
N GLU A 120 -1.74 9.58 -19.55
CA GLU A 120 -1.13 8.50 -20.33
C GLU A 120 -0.82 7.31 -19.42
N LEU A 121 -1.48 6.18 -19.68
CA LEU A 121 -1.33 4.97 -18.91
C LEU A 121 -0.22 4.11 -19.49
N THR A 122 1.03 4.44 -19.12
CA THR A 122 2.18 3.60 -19.48
C THR A 122 2.39 2.50 -18.44
N LEU A 123 2.27 1.24 -18.86
CA LEU A 123 2.55 0.09 -18.01
C LEU A 123 4.02 -0.31 -18.13
N THR A 124 4.78 -0.16 -17.05
CA THR A 124 6.18 -0.62 -16.99
C THR A 124 6.25 -1.99 -16.33
N CYS A 125 6.74 -2.99 -17.08
CA CYS A 125 6.90 -4.36 -16.60
C CYS A 125 8.33 -4.61 -16.11
N ALA A 126 8.53 -5.59 -15.23
CA ALA A 126 9.85 -5.97 -14.72
C ALA A 126 10.76 -6.48 -15.85
N ASP A 127 10.19 -7.27 -16.78
CA ASP A 127 10.89 -7.82 -17.93
C ASP A 127 10.03 -7.88 -19.21
N LYS A 128 10.69 -8.22 -20.34
CA LYS A 128 10.07 -8.29 -21.67
C LYS A 128 9.07 -9.46 -21.81
N GLY A 129 9.26 -10.53 -21.04
CA GLY A 129 8.36 -11.69 -21.01
C GLY A 129 7.05 -11.36 -20.31
N GLN A 130 7.12 -10.67 -19.17
CA GLN A 130 5.97 -10.14 -18.46
C GLN A 130 5.20 -9.13 -19.31
N ALA A 131 5.89 -8.23 -20.02
CA ALA A 131 5.24 -7.30 -20.95
C ALA A 131 4.45 -8.03 -22.06
N LYS A 132 4.99 -9.12 -22.61
CA LYS A 132 4.29 -9.96 -23.60
C LYS A 132 3.07 -10.65 -22.99
N ALA A 133 3.20 -11.18 -21.77
CA ALA A 133 2.10 -11.84 -21.06
C ALA A 133 0.96 -10.86 -20.76
N TYR A 134 1.29 -9.64 -20.30
CA TYR A 134 0.31 -8.60 -20.01
C TYR A 134 -0.36 -8.09 -21.27
N GLN A 135 0.38 -7.84 -22.35
CA GLN A 135 -0.19 -7.46 -23.65
C GLN A 135 -1.23 -8.50 -24.12
N LYS A 136 -0.85 -9.79 -24.09
CA LYS A 136 -1.75 -10.88 -24.45
C LYS A 136 -2.99 -10.93 -23.55
N ALA A 137 -2.80 -10.83 -22.23
CA ALA A 137 -3.91 -10.85 -21.27
C ALA A 137 -4.86 -9.66 -21.46
N ILE A 138 -4.32 -8.48 -21.79
CA ILE A 138 -5.12 -7.27 -22.05
C ILE A 138 -5.91 -7.41 -23.34
N GLN A 139 -5.26 -7.91 -24.41
CA GLN A 139 -5.92 -8.16 -25.69
C GLN A 139 -7.03 -9.22 -25.57
N GLU A 140 -6.77 -10.35 -24.89
CA GLU A 140 -7.74 -11.43 -24.73
C GLU A 140 -8.93 -11.04 -23.84
N ARG A 141 -8.71 -10.25 -22.79
CA ARG A 141 -9.75 -9.92 -21.80
C ARG A 141 -10.52 -8.66 -22.12
N PHE A 142 -9.85 -7.65 -22.64
CA PHE A 142 -10.42 -6.32 -22.86
C PHE A 142 -10.50 -5.95 -24.35
N GLY A 143 -9.96 -6.78 -25.26
CA GLY A 143 -9.97 -6.48 -26.69
C GLY A 143 -9.05 -5.33 -27.09
N VAL A 144 -8.16 -4.89 -26.20
CA VAL A 144 -7.31 -3.71 -26.39
C VAL A 144 -5.92 -4.13 -26.84
N GLU A 145 -5.44 -3.55 -27.95
CA GLU A 145 -4.11 -3.81 -28.50
C GLU A 145 -3.13 -2.70 -28.10
N LEU A 146 -2.23 -2.99 -27.16
CA LEU A 146 -1.20 -2.05 -26.71
C LEU A 146 0.10 -2.22 -27.51
N LYS A 147 0.79 -1.10 -27.80
CA LYS A 147 2.12 -1.12 -28.42
C LYS A 147 3.17 -1.45 -27.38
N ARG A 148 4.12 -2.34 -27.72
CA ARG A 148 5.18 -2.79 -26.82
C ARG A 148 6.53 -2.13 -27.15
N GLY A 149 6.99 -1.25 -26.26
CA GLY A 149 8.32 -0.62 -26.25
C GLY A 149 9.34 -1.43 -25.44
N GLY A 150 9.48 -2.73 -25.71
CA GLY A 150 10.36 -3.62 -24.93
C GLY A 150 9.78 -4.01 -23.58
N LYS A 151 10.07 -3.24 -22.51
CA LYS A 151 9.53 -3.47 -21.15
C LYS A 151 8.26 -2.64 -20.86
N THR A 152 7.95 -1.67 -21.71
CA THR A 152 6.80 -0.78 -21.54
C THR A 152 5.68 -1.16 -22.50
N LEU A 153 4.44 -0.98 -22.07
CA LEU A 153 3.24 -1.01 -22.91
C LEU A 153 2.61 0.38 -22.94
N GLN A 154 2.33 0.89 -24.14
CA GLN A 154 1.87 2.25 -24.41
C GLN A 154 0.66 2.26 -25.35
N GLY A 155 -0.07 3.38 -25.37
CA GLY A 155 -1.18 3.63 -26.28
C GLY A 155 -2.56 3.77 -25.63
N LEU A 156 -2.65 3.68 -24.30
CA LEU A 156 -3.89 3.92 -23.55
C LEU A 156 -3.86 5.30 -22.90
N LYS A 157 -4.93 6.08 -23.08
CA LYS A 157 -5.14 7.35 -22.39
C LYS A 157 -6.55 7.39 -21.82
N VAL A 158 -6.71 7.98 -20.65
CA VAL A 158 -8.04 8.19 -20.06
C VAL A 158 -8.74 9.31 -20.82
N ILE A 159 -9.93 9.06 -21.38
CA ILE A 159 -10.74 10.09 -22.06
C ILE A 159 -11.68 10.76 -21.04
N ASP A 160 -12.38 9.96 -20.24
CA ASP A 160 -13.26 10.38 -19.15
C ASP A 160 -13.21 9.33 -18.01
N GLU A 161 -13.95 9.56 -16.92
CA GLU A 161 -13.90 8.69 -15.71
C GLU A 161 -14.31 7.22 -15.98
N GLU A 162 -14.99 6.94 -17.10
CA GLU A 162 -15.50 5.60 -17.44
C GLU A 162 -14.94 5.05 -18.76
N THR A 163 -14.26 5.87 -19.56
CA THR A 163 -13.89 5.57 -20.95
C THR A 163 -12.41 5.80 -21.20
N PHE A 164 -11.77 4.77 -21.75
CA PHE A 164 -10.37 4.81 -22.17
C PHE A 164 -10.27 4.88 -23.68
N GLY A 165 -9.38 5.75 -24.16
CA GLY A 165 -9.09 5.95 -25.57
C GLY A 165 -7.77 5.32 -25.98
N PHE A 166 -7.74 4.81 -27.21
CA PHE A 166 -6.50 4.43 -27.86
C PHE A 166 -5.97 5.62 -28.65
N PHE A 167 -4.74 6.04 -28.37
CA PHE A 167 -4.08 7.12 -29.10
C PHE A 167 -2.78 6.58 -29.69
N GLN A 168 -2.66 6.68 -31.02
CA GLN A 168 -1.36 6.52 -31.66
C GLN A 168 -0.57 7.80 -31.44
N ASP A 169 0.73 7.67 -31.14
CA ASP A 169 1.65 8.78 -31.35
C ASP A 169 1.52 9.22 -32.81
N ASP A 170 0.98 10.42 -33.03
CA ASP A 170 1.26 11.21 -34.22
C ASP A 170 2.73 11.65 -34.14
N SER A 171 3.66 10.71 -34.30
CA SER A 171 4.96 11.05 -34.88
C SER A 171 4.73 11.30 -36.36
N GLY A 172 4.06 12.43 -36.65
CA GLY A 172 3.89 12.96 -37.98
C GLY A 172 5.27 13.14 -38.60
N ASP A 173 5.46 12.48 -39.74
CA ASP A 173 6.53 12.74 -40.68
C ASP A 173 6.66 14.26 -40.88
N ALA A 174 7.75 14.83 -40.38
CA ALA A 174 8.26 16.08 -40.92
C ALA A 174 8.86 15.74 -42.29
N VAL A 175 8.03 15.84 -43.34
CA VAL A 175 8.47 16.01 -44.73
C VAL A 175 8.85 17.46 -44.95
#